data_AF-A0A357Y7P0-F1
#
_entry.id   AF-A0A357Y7P0-F1
#
_cell.length_a   1.000
_cell.length_b   1.000
_cell.length_c   1.000
_cell.angle_alpha   90.00
_cell.angle_beta   90.00
_cell.angle_gamma   90.00
#
_symmetry.space_group_name_H-M   'P 1'
#
loop_
_entity.id
_entity.type
_entity.pdbx_description
1 polymer ?
#
loop_
_entity_poly.entity_id
_entity_poly.type
_entity_poly.pdbx_seq_one_letter_code
_entity_poly.pdbx_strand_id
1 'polypeptide(L)' 'MPIITIPRGVNQNEKLIAISRKTYEEFLEWQRKIKSARTFKSTTAEKKAVERGRREIARGEYVTLEELQRELEINNK' A
#
# COMPACT_ATOMS: atom_id res chain seq x y z
N MET A 1 25.03 1.74 32.31
CA MET A 1 23.59 1.92 32.58
C MET A 1 23.08 3.02 31.66
N PRO A 2 22.17 2.74 30.72
CA PRO A 2 21.59 3.77 29.86
C PRO A 2 20.63 4.65 30.69
N ILE A 3 20.84 5.96 30.67
CA ILE A 3 19.95 6.94 31.31
C ILE A 3 18.83 7.25 30.32
N ILE A 4 17.60 6.89 30.67
CA ILE A 4 16.41 7.18 29.87
C ILE A 4 15.77 8.45 30.42
N THR A 5 15.84 9.54 29.66
CA THR A 5 15.28 10.84 30.06
C THR A 5 13.81 10.92 29.64
N ILE A 6 12.90 10.94 30.62
CA ILE A 6 11.46 11.08 30.38
C ILE A 6 11.05 12.54 30.64
N PRO A 7 10.46 13.25 29.65
CA PRO A 7 9.97 14.62 29.84
C PRO A 7 8.88 14.69 30.92
N ARG A 8 8.94 15.71 31.80
CA ARG A 8 7.89 15.97 32.78
C ARG A 8 6.65 16.49 32.05
N GLY A 9 5.67 15.61 31.81
CA GLY A 9 4.45 15.94 31.05
C GLY A 9 3.76 14.73 30.43
N VAL A 10 4.43 13.57 30.38
CA VAL A 10 3.80 12.29 30.01
C VAL A 10 2.91 11.85 31.17
N ASN A 11 1.64 12.26 31.13
CA ASN A 11 0.67 11.96 32.17
C ASN A 11 0.36 10.47 32.23
N GLN A 12 -0.07 9.98 33.41
CA GLN A 12 -0.35 8.57 33.74
C GLN A 12 -1.33 7.85 32.79
N ASN A 13 -1.98 8.57 31.88
CA ASN A 13 -2.93 8.04 30.90
C ASN A 13 -2.30 7.69 29.54
N GLU A 14 -1.06 8.12 29.28
CA GLU A 14 -0.32 7.74 28.07
C GLU A 14 0.57 6.54 28.39
N LYS A 15 0.24 5.38 27.83
CA LYS A 15 1.04 4.16 27.97
C LYS A 15 2.41 4.40 27.34
N LEU A 16 3.43 4.55 28.16
CA LEU A 16 4.81 4.63 27.72
C LEU A 16 5.26 3.24 27.24
N ILE A 17 5.74 3.16 25.99
CA ILE A 17 6.25 1.92 25.41
C ILE A 17 7.73 2.09 25.15
N ALA A 18 8.55 1.27 25.82
CA ALA A 18 9.98 1.20 25.55
C ALA A 18 10.22 0.36 24.28
N ILE A 19 10.89 0.93 23.29
CA ILE A 19 11.26 0.26 22.05
C ILE A 19 12.75 0.46 21.78
N SER A 20 13.36 -0.50 21.09
CA SER A 20 14.75 -0.38 20.67
C SER A 20 14.89 0.77 19.67
N ARG A 21 16.02 1.47 19.71
CA ARG A 21 16.31 2.58 18.78
C ARG A 21 16.19 2.14 17.32
N LYS A 22 16.74 0.97 16.98
CA LYS A 22 16.69 0.40 15.63
C LYS A 22 15.26 0.18 15.16
N THR A 23 14.42 -0.40 16.01
CA THR A 23 12.99 -0.64 15.70
C THR A 23 12.23 0.68 15.49
N TYR A 24 12.55 1.71 16.27
CA TYR A 24 11.94 3.02 16.10
C TYR A 24 12.34 3.69 14.78
N GLU A 25 13.62 3.61 14.40
CA GLU A 25 14.13 4.13 13.13
C GLU A 25 13.48 3.42 11.93
N GLU A 26 13.37 2.09 11.98
CA GLU A 26 12.66 1.28 10.96
C GLU A 26 11.18 1.67 10.84
N PHE A 27 10.49 1.85 11.97
CA PHE A 27 9.09 2.29 11.98
C PHE A 27 8.92 3.68 11.37
N LEU A 28 9.81 4.62 11.68
CA LEU A 28 9.77 5.98 11.11
C LEU A 28 10.01 5.95 9.60
N GLU A 29 10.94 5.12 9.12
CA GLU A 29 11.20 4.95 7.69
C GLU A 29 9.99 4.35 6.96
N TRP A 30 9.38 3.31 7.54
CA TRP A 30 8.14 2.72 7.03
C TRP A 30 6.98 3.73 7.02
N GLN A 31 6.79 4.49 8.09
CA GLN A 31 5.76 5.51 8.18
C GLN A 31 5.95 6.60 7.12
N ARG A 32 7.19 7.02 6.85
CA ARG A 32 7.50 7.96 5.77
C ARG A 32 7.12 7.38 4.40
N LYS A 33 7.51 6.13 4.12
CA LYS A 33 7.17 5.43 2.87
C LYS A 33 5.67 5.31 2.66
N ILE A 34 4.91 4.98 3.69
CA ILE A 34 3.44 4.86 3.61
C ILE A 34 2.76 6.22 3.52
N LYS A 35 3.19 7.22 4.28
CA LYS A 35 2.64 8.58 4.16
C LYS A 35 2.98 9.22 2.80
N SER A 36 4.13 8.87 2.22
CA SER A 36 4.52 9.27 0.86
C SER A 36 3.88 8.44 -0.24
N ALA A 37 3.40 7.23 0.09
CA ALA A 37 2.58 6.46 -0.82
C ALA A 37 1.27 7.22 -0.98
N ARG A 38 1.18 8.02 -2.06
CA ARG A 38 -0.08 8.57 -2.55
C ARG A 38 -1.02 7.38 -2.66
N THR A 39 -1.90 7.25 -1.67
CA THR A 39 -2.93 6.22 -1.68
C THR A 39 -3.78 6.56 -2.88
N PHE A 40 -3.64 5.76 -3.95
CA PHE A 40 -4.39 5.96 -5.16
C PHE A 40 -5.88 5.95 -4.78
N LYS A 41 -6.50 7.12 -4.75
CA LYS A 41 -7.93 7.24 -4.44
C LYS A 41 -8.68 6.87 -5.71
N SER A 42 -9.03 5.60 -5.82
CA SER A 42 -9.76 5.14 -6.99
C SER A 42 -11.07 5.91 -7.15
N THR A 43 -11.33 6.40 -8.35
CA THR A 43 -12.60 7.04 -8.70
C THR A 43 -13.73 6.00 -8.70
N THR A 44 -14.98 6.46 -8.60
CA THR A 44 -16.16 5.56 -8.67
C THR A 44 -16.20 4.78 -9.99
N ALA A 45 -15.74 5.39 -11.08
CA ALA A 45 -15.66 4.75 -12.39
C ALA A 45 -14.64 3.60 -12.39
N GLU A 46 -13.45 3.81 -11.83
CA GLU A 46 -12.41 2.78 -11.73
C GLU A 46 -12.85 1.60 -10.86
N LYS A 47 -13.53 1.86 -9.73
CA LYS A 47 -14.09 0.79 -8.90
C LYS A 47 -15.08 -0.07 -9.67
N LYS A 48 -15.98 0.56 -10.44
CA LYS A 48 -16.95 -0.16 -11.30
C LYS A 48 -16.25 -0.92 -12.42
N ALA A 49 -15.17 -0.39 -12.99
CA ALA A 49 -14.38 -1.06 -14.02
C ALA A 49 -13.73 -2.34 -13.47
N VAL A 50 -13.13 -2.28 -12.28
CA VAL A 50 -12.55 -3.47 -11.62
C VAL A 50 -13.62 -4.50 -11.30
N GLU A 51 -14.77 -4.07 -10.78
CA GLU A 51 -15.87 -4.99 -10.48
C GLU A 51 -16.42 -5.67 -11.75
N ARG A 52 -16.51 -4.92 -12.86
CA ARG A 52 -16.89 -5.46 -14.15
C ARG A 52 -15.87 -6.49 -14.65
N GLY A 53 -14.58 -6.16 -14.65
CA GLY A 53 -13.53 -7.08 -15.07
C GLY A 53 -13.52 -8.37 -14.25
N ARG A 54 -13.77 -8.30 -12.93
CA ARG A 54 -13.93 -9.49 -12.09
C ARG A 54 -15.10 -10.38 -12.53
N ARG A 55 -16.23 -9.79 -12.93
CA ARG A 55 -17.40 -10.53 -13.42
C ARG A 55 -17.17 -11.13 -14.80
N GLU A 56 -16.47 -10.42 -15.67
CA GLU A 56 -16.09 -10.89 -17.02
C GLU A 56 -15.17 -12.12 -16.91
N ILE A 57 -14.12 -12.03 -16.07
CA ILE A 57 -13.22 -13.17 -15.78
C ILE A 57 -14.02 -14.37 -15.24
N ALA A 58 -14.93 -14.15 -14.27
CA ALA A 58 -15.74 -15.23 -13.70
C ALA A 58 -16.68 -15.90 -14.73
N ARG A 59 -17.07 -15.18 -15.78
CA ARG A 59 -17.88 -15.70 -16.89
C ARG A 59 -17.05 -16.31 -18.02
N GLY A 60 -15.71 -16.27 -17.93
CA GLY A 60 -14.82 -16.69 -19.00
C GLY A 60 -14.71 -15.67 -20.15
N GLU A 61 -15.22 -14.45 -19.96
CA GLU A 61 -15.13 -13.34 -20.90
C GLU A 61 -13.77 -12.63 -20.73
N TYR A 62 -12.66 -13.35 -20.97
CA TYR A 62 -11.31 -12.79 -20.94
C TYR A 62 -10.58 -13.13 -22.23
N VAL A 63 -9.63 -12.27 -22.60
CA VAL A 63 -8.69 -12.54 -23.69
C VAL A 63 -7.35 -12.97 -23.12
N THR A 64 -6.69 -13.90 -23.79
CA THR A 64 -5.31 -14.29 -23.46
C THR A 64 -4.33 -13.21 -23.91
N LEU A 65 -3.13 -13.24 -23.35
CA LEU A 65 -2.08 -12.29 -23.71
C LEU A 65 -1.67 -12.41 -25.19
N GLU A 66 -1.71 -13.62 -25.76
CA GLU A 66 -1.41 -13.88 -27.17
C GLU A 66 -2.49 -13.31 -28.11
N GLU A 67 -3.76 -13.47 -27.74
CA GLU A 67 -4.90 -12.89 -28.48
C GLU A 67 -4.85 -11.36 -28.43
N LEU A 68 -4.60 -10.79 -27.25
CA LEU A 68 -4.46 -9.34 -27.07
C LEU A 68 -3.30 -8.76 -27.89
N GLN A 69 -2.14 -9.43 -27.91
CA GLN A 69 -0.98 -9.00 -28.71
C GLN A 69 -1.27 -9.04 -30.21
N ARG A 70 -2.00 -10.07 -30.66
CA ARG A 70 -2.41 -10.21 -32.06
C ARG A 70 -3.39 -9.12 -32.47
N GLU A 71 -4.39 -8.82 -31.64
CA GLU A 71 -5.41 -7.81 -31.93
C GLU A 71 -4.86 -6.38 -31.91
N LEU A 72 -3.86 -6.11 -31.08
CA LEU A 72 -3.24 -4.78 -30.97
C LEU A 72 -2.06 -4.57 -31.92
N GLU A 73 -1.75 -5.56 -32.78
CA GLU A 73 -0.58 -5.55 -33.67
C GLU A 73 0.73 -5.18 -32.95
N ILE A 74 0.84 -5.52 -31.66
CA ILE A 74 2.05 -5.24 -30.86
C ILE A 74 3.10 -6.25 -31.27
N ASN A 75 3.74 -5.96 -32.41
CA ASN A 75 4.99 -6.59 -32.81
C ASN A 75 6.06 -6.10 -31.84
N ASN A 76 6.33 -6.87 -30.78
CA ASN A 76 7.58 -6.76 -30.03
C ASN A 76 8.71 -7.13 -30.97
N LYS A 77 9.26 -6.14 -31.66
CA LYS A 77 10.46 -6.26 -32.49
C LYS A 77 11.67 -5.77 -31.73
#